data_AF-A0A970I5E7-F1
#
_entry.id   AF-A0A970I5E7-F1
#
_cell.length_a   1.000
_cell.length_b   1.000
_cell.length_c   1.000
_cell.angle_alpha   90.00
_cell.angle_beta   90.00
_cell.angle_gamma   90.00
#
_symmetry.space_group_name_H-M   'P 1'
#
loop_
_entity.id
_entity.type
_entity.pdbx_description
1 polymer ?
#
loop_
_entity_poly.entity_id
_entity_poly.type
_entity_poly.pdbx_seq_one_letter_code
_entity_poly.pdbx_strand_id
1 'polypeptide(L)'
;MTNLILVMLAVLLFVVLEPISFVYVTLFKKRFKWSRITGYWRNLAVNIDRFGNYEFRSLFNVLLITDDGYKFGDFRETISSVIGKNKVAGTLNKNGKTLDKILDFFDENHSIKSIYYFDENRKYKSHS
;
A
#
# COMPACT_ATOMS: atom_id res chain seq x y z
N MET A 1 28.29 5.06 -4.21
CA MET A 1 28.42 3.67 -3.70
C MET A 1 27.81 3.51 -2.31
N THR A 2 28.07 4.42 -1.36
CA THR A 2 27.50 4.36 0.01
C THR A 2 25.98 4.19 0.06
N ASN A 3 25.21 4.95 -0.73
CA ASN A 3 23.74 4.85 -0.73
C ASN A 3 23.23 3.50 -1.25
N LEU A 4 23.91 2.89 -2.22
CA LEU A 4 23.54 1.56 -2.72
C LEU A 4 23.75 0.49 -1.64
N ILE A 5 24.87 0.57 -0.92
CA ILE A 5 25.17 -0.33 0.21
C ILE A 5 24.11 -0.17 1.31
N LEU A 6 23.69 1.07 1.61
CA LEU A 6 22.62 1.31 2.59
C LEU A 6 21.30 0.66 2.17
N VAL A 7 20.92 0.74 0.89
CA VAL A 7 19.71 0.06 0.37
C VAL A 7 19.85 -1.45 0.47
N MET A 8 20.99 -2.02 0.07
CA MET A 8 21.24 -3.46 0.16
C MET A 8 21.17 -3.95 1.62
N LEU A 9 21.75 -3.18 2.54
CA LEU A 9 21.69 -3.46 3.97
C LEU A 9 20.25 -3.36 4.50
N ALA A 10 19.50 -2.32 4.13
CA ALA A 10 18.11 -2.15 4.55
C ALA A 10 17.22 -3.31 4.07
N VAL A 11 17.37 -3.74 2.82
CA VAL A 11 16.65 -4.91 2.27
C VAL A 11 17.06 -6.19 3.00
N LEU A 12 18.37 -6.39 3.23
CA LEU A 12 18.86 -7.56 3.97
C LEU A 12 18.27 -7.61 5.39
N LEU A 13 18.32 -6.47 6.11
CA LEU A 13 17.74 -6.36 7.44
C LEU A 13 16.24 -6.65 7.44
N PHE A 14 15.49 -6.12 6.48
CA PHE A 14 14.06 -6.40 6.35
C PHE A 14 13.79 -7.90 6.15
N VAL A 15 14.50 -8.56 5.21
CA VAL A 15 14.32 -9.99 4.92
C VAL A 15 14.64 -10.87 6.14
N VAL A 16 15.63 -10.50 6.95
CA VAL A 16 16.02 -11.26 8.16
C VAL A 16 15.10 -10.97 9.34
N LEU A 17 14.75 -9.70 9.57
CA LEU A 17 13.99 -9.29 10.76
C LEU A 17 12.50 -9.57 10.62
N GLU A 18 11.95 -9.58 9.41
CA GLU A 18 10.51 -9.79 9.19
C GLU A 18 10.02 -11.17 9.67
N PRO A 19 10.70 -12.30 9.36
CA PRO A 19 10.37 -13.61 9.95
C PRO A 19 10.49 -13.64 11.48
N ILE A 20 11.53 -13.01 12.04
CA ILE A 20 11.76 -12.96 13.49
C ILE A 20 10.63 -12.18 14.18
N SER A 21 10.26 -11.03 13.62
CA SER A 21 9.14 -10.20 14.06
C SER A 21 7.82 -10.98 14.01
N PHE A 22 7.55 -11.68 12.92
CA PHE A 22 6.36 -12.51 12.77
C PHE A 22 6.27 -13.58 13.87
N VAL A 23 7.35 -14.33 14.12
CA VAL A 23 7.41 -15.35 15.19
C VAL A 23 7.18 -14.73 16.56
N TYR A 24 7.84 -13.60 16.85
CA TYR A 24 7.68 -12.90 18.13
C TYR A 24 6.24 -12.43 18.37
N VAL A 25 5.62 -11.77 17.39
CA VAL A 25 4.26 -11.23 17.49
C VAL A 25 3.22 -12.35 17.63
N THR A 26 3.42 -13.47 16.93
CA THR A 26 2.45 -14.57 16.88
C THR A 26 2.54 -15.50 18.09
N LEU A 27 3.75 -15.85 18.53
CA LEU A 27 3.97 -16.89 19.54
C LEU A 27 4.29 -16.33 20.94
N PHE A 28 5.00 -15.22 21.04
CA PHE A 28 5.61 -14.79 22.31
C PHE A 28 4.93 -13.58 22.96
N LYS A 29 4.29 -12.71 22.18
CA LYS A 29 3.73 -11.45 22.71
C LYS A 29 2.55 -11.67 23.69
N LYS A 30 1.66 -12.64 23.42
CA LYS A 30 0.49 -13.08 24.23
C LYS A 30 -0.02 -14.43 23.70
N ARG A 31 -1.01 -15.05 24.37
CA ARG A 31 -1.75 -16.22 23.84
C ARG A 31 -2.08 -16.08 22.35
N PHE A 32 -1.86 -17.16 21.61
CA PHE A 32 -2.08 -17.27 20.17
C PHE A 32 -3.52 -16.92 19.79
N LYS A 33 -3.70 -16.12 18.73
CA LYS A 33 -5.00 -15.77 18.15
C LYS A 33 -4.88 -15.59 16.64
N TRP A 34 -5.75 -16.24 15.86
CA TRP A 34 -5.79 -16.13 14.40
C TRP A 34 -5.95 -14.68 13.91
N SER A 35 -6.77 -13.87 14.59
CA SER A 35 -6.98 -12.46 14.26
C SER A 35 -5.70 -11.60 14.34
N ARG A 36 -4.68 -12.04 15.10
CA ARG A 36 -3.40 -11.35 15.18
C ARG A 36 -2.54 -11.61 13.94
N ILE A 37 -2.54 -12.85 13.45
CA ILE A 37 -1.82 -13.21 12.22
C ILE A 37 -2.39 -12.43 11.05
N THR A 38 -3.72 -12.43 10.89
CA THR A 38 -4.39 -11.68 9.82
C THR A 38 -4.12 -10.19 9.91
N GLY A 39 -4.13 -9.62 11.12
CA GLY A 39 -3.84 -8.20 11.33
C GLY A 39 -2.38 -7.84 11.03
N TYR A 40 -1.43 -8.72 11.35
CA TYR A 40 -0.01 -8.54 11.03
C TYR A 40 0.20 -8.44 9.52
N TRP A 41 -0.28 -9.44 8.78
CA TRP A 41 -0.15 -9.47 7.32
C TRP A 41 -0.91 -8.32 6.65
N ARG A 42 -2.09 -7.96 7.16
CA ARG A 42 -2.82 -6.80 6.67
C ARG A 42 -2.02 -5.51 6.83
N ASN A 43 -1.40 -5.29 7.98
CA ASN A 43 -0.56 -4.12 8.22
C ASN A 43 0.67 -4.10 7.30
N LEU A 44 1.34 -5.24 7.13
CA LEU A 44 2.48 -5.35 6.22
C LEU A 44 2.07 -5.02 4.78
N ALA A 45 0.98 -5.62 4.30
CA ALA A 45 0.44 -5.36 2.96
C ALA A 45 0.13 -3.88 2.75
N VAL A 46 -0.55 -3.23 3.70
CA VAL A 46 -0.87 -1.79 3.62
C VAL A 46 0.39 -0.93 3.61
N ASN A 47 1.42 -1.29 4.39
CA ASN A 47 2.67 -0.53 4.44
C ASN A 47 3.46 -0.65 3.13
N ILE A 48 3.53 -1.85 2.55
CA ILE A 48 4.15 -2.08 1.24
C ILE A 48 3.40 -1.32 0.15
N ASP A 49 2.06 -1.36 0.16
CA ASP A 49 1.21 -0.65 -0.78
C ASP A 49 1.44 0.87 -0.72
N ARG A 50 1.47 1.45 0.48
CA ARG A 50 1.81 2.87 0.72
C ARG A 50 3.23 3.24 0.27
N PHE A 51 4.21 2.41 0.62
CA PHE A 51 5.59 2.60 0.20
C PHE A 51 5.68 2.61 -1.32
N GLY A 52 5.04 1.65 -1.99
CA GLY A 52 5.01 1.59 -3.46
C GLY A 52 4.36 2.81 -4.11
N ASN A 53 3.25 3.30 -3.55
CA ASN A 53 2.62 4.55 -4.01
C ASN A 53 3.60 5.73 -3.96
N TYR A 54 4.37 5.84 -2.89
CA TYR A 54 5.36 6.90 -2.74
C TYR A 54 6.57 6.69 -3.64
N GLU A 55 7.25 5.56 -3.51
CA GLU A 55 8.53 5.28 -4.15
C GLU A 55 8.42 5.29 -5.68
N PHE A 56 7.39 4.67 -6.22
CA PHE A 56 7.18 4.53 -7.66
C PHE A 56 6.29 5.62 -8.26
N ARG A 57 6.03 6.71 -7.52
CA ARG A 57 5.10 7.77 -7.93
C ARG A 57 5.33 8.31 -9.34
N SER A 58 6.59 8.58 -9.70
CA SER A 58 6.93 9.12 -11.02
C SER A 58 6.58 8.12 -12.13
N LEU A 59 6.85 6.84 -11.90
CA LEU A 59 6.54 5.77 -12.84
C LEU A 59 5.02 5.58 -12.97
N PHE A 60 4.30 5.50 -11.84
CA PHE A 60 2.86 5.28 -11.84
C PHE A 60 2.06 6.47 -12.39
N ASN A 61 2.51 7.70 -12.14
CA ASN A 61 1.89 8.90 -12.70
C ASN A 61 1.94 8.93 -14.24
N VAL A 62 2.98 8.35 -14.85
CA VAL A 62 3.10 8.25 -16.31
C VAL A 62 2.38 7.02 -16.84
N LEU A 63 2.53 5.88 -16.16
CA LEU A 63 2.08 4.60 -16.69
C LEU A 63 0.60 4.31 -16.48
N LEU A 64 -0.05 4.84 -15.44
CA LEU A 64 -1.37 4.37 -14.99
C LEU A 64 -2.51 5.39 -15.14
N ILE A 65 -2.20 6.68 -15.21
CA ILE A 65 -3.20 7.76 -15.23
C ILE A 65 -2.98 8.68 -16.44
N THR A 66 -3.96 9.52 -16.73
CA THR A 66 -3.84 10.65 -17.67
C THR A 66 -3.16 11.85 -16.99
N ASP A 67 -2.76 12.85 -17.77
CA ASP A 67 -2.08 14.04 -17.27
C ASP A 67 -2.92 14.80 -16.23
N ASP A 68 -4.24 14.83 -16.39
CA ASP A 68 -5.18 15.45 -15.45
C ASP A 68 -5.56 14.57 -14.24
N GLY A 69 -4.96 13.38 -14.11
CA GLY A 69 -5.27 12.42 -13.05
C GLY A 69 -4.77 12.82 -11.66
N TYR A 70 -5.46 12.33 -10.62
CA TYR A 70 -5.04 12.44 -9.23
C TYR A 70 -3.71 11.68 -9.04
N LYS A 71 -2.69 12.38 -8.56
CA LYS A 71 -1.30 11.88 -8.60
C LYS A 71 -0.99 10.89 -7.48
N PHE A 72 -0.20 9.88 -7.82
CA PHE A 72 0.53 9.03 -6.88
C PHE A 72 1.58 9.85 -6.13
N GLY A 73 1.90 9.46 -4.90
CA GLY A 73 3.00 10.05 -4.13
C GLY A 73 2.69 10.51 -2.70
N ASP A 74 1.47 10.35 -2.16
CA ASP A 74 1.25 10.54 -0.71
C ASP A 74 1.68 9.27 0.04
N PHE A 75 2.72 9.36 0.88
CA PHE A 75 3.25 8.23 1.67
C PHE A 75 2.22 7.59 2.62
N ARG A 76 1.11 8.28 2.90
CA ARG A 76 0.03 7.76 3.77
C ARG A 76 -1.05 7.04 2.97
N GLU A 77 -1.06 7.21 1.65
CA GLU A 77 -2.08 6.69 0.74
C GLU A 77 -1.59 5.41 0.03
N THR A 78 -2.48 4.45 -0.18
CA THR A 78 -2.19 3.21 -0.91
C THR A 78 -2.32 3.40 -2.43
N ILE A 79 -1.65 2.56 -3.22
CA ILE A 79 -1.81 2.51 -4.69
C ILE A 79 -3.27 2.27 -5.03
N SER A 80 -3.92 1.33 -4.31
CA SER A 80 -5.32 0.98 -4.50
C SER A 80 -6.29 2.16 -4.31
N SER A 81 -6.04 3.05 -3.34
CA SER A 81 -6.83 4.27 -3.13
C SER A 81 -6.66 5.27 -4.26
N VAL A 82 -5.43 5.51 -4.72
CA VAL A 82 -5.14 6.40 -5.85
C VAL A 82 -5.79 5.90 -7.13
N ILE A 83 -5.70 4.60 -7.40
CA ILE A 83 -6.40 3.94 -8.52
C ILE A 83 -7.90 4.16 -8.41
N GLY A 84 -8.49 3.97 -7.23
CA GLY A 84 -9.91 4.18 -6.99
C GLY A 84 -10.35 5.62 -7.28
N LYS A 85 -9.61 6.62 -6.79
CA LYS A 85 -9.90 8.04 -7.07
C LYS A 85 -9.88 8.36 -8.57
N ASN A 86 -8.88 7.83 -9.28
CA ASN A 86 -8.79 7.99 -10.73
C ASN A 86 -9.86 7.19 -11.49
N LYS A 87 -10.32 6.04 -10.97
CA LYS A 87 -11.46 5.28 -11.51
C LYS A 87 -12.73 6.12 -11.45
N VAL A 88 -13.01 6.72 -10.31
CA VAL A 88 -14.16 7.61 -10.09
C VAL A 88 -14.07 8.85 -10.97
N ALA A 89 -12.88 9.45 -11.09
CA ALA A 89 -12.65 10.64 -11.92
C ALA A 89 -12.57 10.36 -13.43
N GLY A 90 -12.53 9.09 -13.85
CA GLY A 90 -12.39 8.71 -15.27
C GLY A 90 -11.00 8.96 -15.86
N THR A 91 -9.98 9.17 -15.01
CA THR A 91 -8.60 9.55 -15.40
C THR A 91 -7.62 8.38 -15.40
N LEU A 92 -8.09 7.14 -15.29
CA LEU A 92 -7.27 5.95 -15.53
C LEU A 92 -7.03 5.75 -17.03
N ASN A 93 -5.78 5.52 -17.41
CA ASN A 93 -5.45 5.06 -18.76
C ASN A 93 -5.69 3.53 -18.89
N LYS A 94 -5.32 2.93 -20.04
CA LYS A 94 -5.51 1.49 -20.28
C LYS A 94 -4.83 0.62 -19.23
N ASN A 95 -3.59 0.93 -18.85
CA ASN A 95 -2.83 0.17 -17.86
C ASN A 95 -3.43 0.33 -16.46
N GLY A 96 -3.84 1.56 -16.10
CA GLY A 96 -4.53 1.83 -14.83
C GLY A 96 -5.82 1.02 -14.69
N LYS A 97 -6.63 0.94 -15.75
CA LYS A 97 -7.84 0.10 -15.79
C LYS A 97 -7.52 -1.39 -15.68
N THR A 98 -6.42 -1.86 -16.28
CA THR A 98 -5.98 -3.26 -16.13
C THR A 98 -5.58 -3.55 -14.69
N LEU A 99 -4.81 -2.66 -14.05
CA LEU A 99 -4.43 -2.81 -12.65
C LEU A 99 -5.66 -2.82 -11.73
N ASP A 100 -6.61 -1.92 -11.95
CA ASP A 100 -7.88 -1.88 -11.22
C ASP A 100 -8.65 -3.21 -11.30
N LYS A 101 -8.73 -3.82 -12.50
CA LYS A 101 -9.35 -5.14 -12.69
C LYS A 101 -8.63 -6.26 -11.93
N ILE A 102 -7.29 -6.20 -11.87
CA ILE A 102 -6.50 -7.17 -11.10
C ILE A 102 -6.83 -7.04 -9.62
N LEU A 103 -6.93 -5.81 -9.10
CA LEU A 103 -7.32 -5.57 -7.71
C LEU A 103 -8.74 -6.08 -7.42
N ASP A 104 -9.69 -5.76 -8.31
CA ASP A 104 -11.08 -6.21 -8.20
C ASP A 104 -11.25 -7.74 -8.29
N PHE A 105 -10.32 -8.44 -8.96
CA PHE A 105 -10.30 -9.90 -9.00
C PHE A 105 -9.97 -10.53 -7.64
N PHE A 106 -9.05 -9.93 -6.87
CA PHE A 106 -8.68 -10.44 -5.55
C PHE A 106 -9.66 -10.01 -4.45
N ASP A 107 -10.26 -8.83 -4.59
CA ASP A 107 -11.23 -8.28 -3.64
C ASP A 107 -12.21 -7.38 -4.41
N GLU A 108 -13.48 -7.78 -4.51
CA GLU A 108 -14.46 -7.07 -5.34
C GLU A 108 -14.56 -5.59 -4.92
N ASN A 109 -14.46 -4.64 -5.85
CA ASN A 109 -14.45 -3.19 -5.56
C ASN A 109 -13.31 -2.76 -4.62
N HIS A 110 -12.15 -3.42 -4.69
CA HIS A 110 -11.00 -3.18 -3.83
C HIS A 110 -10.58 -1.70 -3.84
N SER A 111 -10.43 -1.13 -5.04
CA SER A 111 -9.94 0.23 -5.23
C SER A 111 -10.89 1.26 -4.61
N ILE A 112 -12.20 1.06 -4.76
CA ILE A 112 -13.25 1.91 -4.18
C ILE A 112 -13.26 1.80 -2.65
N LYS A 113 -13.18 0.58 -2.10
CA LYS A 113 -13.07 0.37 -0.63
C LYS A 113 -11.87 1.10 -0.05
N SER A 114 -10.73 1.05 -0.74
CA SER A 114 -9.49 1.70 -0.30
C SER A 114 -9.58 3.22 -0.18
N ILE A 115 -10.43 3.88 -0.98
CA ILE A 115 -10.69 5.34 -0.84
C ILE A 115 -11.27 5.64 0.54
N TYR A 116 -12.34 4.93 0.93
CA TYR A 116 -13.02 5.15 2.21
C TYR A 116 -12.07 4.94 3.39
N TYR A 117 -11.28 3.85 3.37
CA TYR A 117 -10.28 3.60 4.40
C TYR A 117 -9.25 4.73 4.50
N PHE A 118 -8.80 5.30 3.38
CA PHE A 118 -7.85 6.40 3.40
C PHE A 118 -8.46 7.67 4.00
N ASP A 119 -9.66 8.04 3.55
CA ASP A 119 -10.32 9.28 3.97
C ASP A 119 -10.74 9.24 5.45
N GLU A 120 -11.23 8.10 5.94
CA GLU A 120 -11.51 7.90 7.37
C GLU A 120 -10.24 8.09 8.21
N ASN A 121 -9.14 7.40 7.84
CA ASN A 121 -7.87 7.52 8.56
C ASN A 121 -7.32 8.96 8.56
N ARG A 122 -7.58 9.73 7.50
CA ARG A 122 -7.19 11.14 7.42
C ARG A 122 -8.02 12.01 8.37
N LYS A 123 -9.33 11.78 8.47
CA LYS A 123 -10.23 12.50 9.39
C LYS A 123 -9.86 12.28 10.85
N TYR A 124 -9.49 11.07 11.25
CA TYR A 124 -9.06 10.80 12.63
C TYR A 124 -7.77 11.54 13.00
N LYS A 125 -6.80 11.66 12.09
CA LYS A 125 -5.54 12.34 12.34
C LYS A 125 -5.61 13.87 12.32
N SER A 126 -6.69 14.46 11.81
CA SER A 126 -6.86 15.93 11.82
C SER A 126 -7.49 16.45 13.11
N HIS A 127 -7.95 15.56 14.00
CA HIS A 127 -8.59 15.87 15.28
C HIS A 127 -7.73 15.44 16.50
N SER A 128 -6.51 14.98 16.27
CA SER A 128 -5.51 14.57 17.27
C SER A 128 -4.34 15.54 17.29
#